data_AF-A0A9E3PVM2-F1
#
_entry.id   AF-A0A9E3PVM2-F1
#
_cell.length_a   1.000
_cell.length_b   1.000
_cell.length_c   1.000
_cell.angle_alpha   90.00
_cell.angle_beta   90.00
_cell.angle_gamma   90.00
#
_symmetry.space_group_name_H-M   'P 1'
#
loop_
_entity.id
_entity.type
_entity.pdbx_description
1 polymer ?
#
loop_
_entity_poly.entity_id
_entity_poly.type
_entity_poly.pdbx_seq_one_letter_code
_entity_poly.pdbx_strand_id
1 'polypeptide(L)'
;MRSLPAVVIAVAMIALPATAQDIPDAPIAPGGQAIPTPEMAAPAAAVAPPPGQAAPVAAAPAFREYDKVEVADAENPGMWKACTVLTVFKGAYEVSCNYTRTIARDVSTRKPGGQATPQTAAQPVSGPPFKAGDIVLGSIMGLPDDWRLCVILRNEVASSNSYPSNCGGSQYRLLPKWVRVDPDAPQ
;
A
#
# COMPACT_ATOMS: atom_id res chain seq x y z
N MET A 1 40.76 15.71 -31.49
CA MET A 1 41.12 14.48 -30.76
C MET A 1 40.17 14.41 -29.55
N ARG A 2 38.95 13.89 -29.65
CA ARG A 2 38.51 12.46 -29.58
C ARG A 2 39.24 11.64 -28.50
N SER A 3 38.56 11.39 -27.37
CA SER A 3 38.33 10.02 -26.88
C SER A 3 37.25 9.98 -25.78
N LEU A 4 36.29 9.07 -25.96
CA LEU A 4 35.21 8.68 -25.04
C LEU A 4 35.68 7.52 -24.12
N PRO A 5 34.96 7.21 -23.03
CA PRO A 5 35.40 6.32 -21.96
C PRO A 5 35.20 4.83 -22.30
N ALA A 6 36.15 3.99 -21.88
CA ALA A 6 36.04 2.54 -21.97
C ALA A 6 35.39 1.96 -20.71
N VAL A 7 34.16 1.48 -20.88
CA VAL A 7 33.43 0.60 -19.97
C VAL A 7 33.98 -0.83 -20.17
N VAL A 8 34.35 -1.51 -19.09
CA VAL A 8 34.64 -2.96 -19.13
C VAL A 8 33.48 -3.70 -18.49
N ILE A 9 32.69 -4.35 -19.33
CA ILE A 9 31.65 -5.32 -18.94
C ILE A 9 32.33 -6.69 -18.86
N ALA A 10 32.33 -7.30 -17.68
CA ALA A 10 32.68 -8.71 -17.52
C ALA A 10 31.39 -9.54 -17.45
N VAL A 11 31.08 -10.24 -18.55
CA VAL A 11 30.03 -11.26 -18.65
C VAL A 11 30.61 -12.56 -18.11
N ALA A 12 30.03 -13.10 -17.04
CA ALA A 12 30.27 -14.48 -16.60
C ALA A 12 29.06 -15.33 -16.99
N MET A 13 29.19 -16.07 -18.09
CA MET A 13 28.33 -17.20 -18.40
C MET A 13 28.76 -18.39 -17.55
N ILE A 14 27.84 -18.98 -16.78
CA ILE A 14 28.03 -20.32 -16.21
C ILE A 14 26.83 -21.17 -16.64
N ALA A 15 27.16 -22.22 -17.39
CA ALA A 15 26.25 -23.21 -17.93
C ALA A 15 25.78 -24.21 -16.85
N LEU A 16 24.56 -24.72 -17.02
CA LEU A 16 24.04 -25.86 -16.26
C LEU A 16 24.63 -27.19 -16.78
N PRO A 17 24.80 -28.18 -15.90
CA PRO A 17 24.56 -29.57 -16.26
C PRO A 17 23.35 -30.15 -15.52
N ALA A 18 22.44 -30.75 -16.28
CA ALA A 18 21.44 -31.69 -15.77
C ALA A 18 22.12 -33.03 -15.50
N THR A 19 21.87 -33.63 -14.34
CA THR A 19 22.08 -35.07 -14.10
C THR A 19 20.87 -35.66 -13.41
N ALA A 20 20.26 -36.62 -14.08
CA ALA A 20 19.26 -37.54 -13.56
C ALA A 20 19.93 -38.69 -12.79
N GLN A 21 19.10 -39.48 -12.09
CA GLN A 21 19.38 -40.73 -11.35
C GLN A 21 19.96 -40.49 -9.94
N ASP A 22 19.45 -41.07 -8.84
CA ASP A 22 18.96 -42.44 -8.64
C ASP A 22 18.08 -42.45 -7.37
N ILE A 23 16.88 -43.04 -7.39
CA ILE A 23 16.07 -43.31 -6.18
C ILE A 23 16.00 -44.84 -6.05
N PRO A 24 16.45 -45.44 -4.93
CA PRO A 24 16.44 -46.89 -4.79
C PRO A 24 15.03 -47.46 -4.67
N ASP A 25 14.81 -48.54 -5.43
CA ASP A 25 13.67 -49.43 -5.44
C ASP A 25 13.47 -50.08 -4.06
N ALA A 26 12.27 -50.00 -3.49
CA ALA A 26 11.89 -50.73 -2.27
C ALA A 26 10.72 -51.68 -2.58
N PRO A 27 10.77 -52.93 -2.10
CA PRO A 27 10.05 -54.07 -2.68
C PRO A 27 8.55 -54.08 -2.40
N ILE A 28 7.80 -54.53 -3.41
CA ILE A 28 6.36 -54.82 -3.38
C ILE A 28 6.10 -56.10 -2.56
N ALA A 29 5.25 -56.01 -1.54
CA ALA A 29 4.62 -57.17 -0.91
C ALA A 29 3.15 -57.29 -1.36
N PRO A 30 2.65 -58.50 -1.72
CA PRO A 30 1.29 -58.70 -2.19
C PRO A 30 0.35 -59.05 -1.02
N GLY A 31 -0.89 -58.55 -1.05
CA GLY A 31 -1.94 -59.01 -0.14
C GLY A 31 -3.04 -57.99 0.02
N GLY A 32 -4.19 -58.26 -0.59
CA GLY A 32 -5.29 -57.31 -0.70
C GLY A 32 -5.99 -57.00 0.61
N GLN A 33 -6.63 -55.83 0.64
CA GLN A 33 -7.89 -55.56 1.32
C GLN A 33 -8.67 -54.48 0.57
N ALA A 34 -9.99 -54.58 0.66
CA ALA A 34 -11.00 -53.94 -0.17
C ALA A 34 -10.89 -52.41 -0.22
N ILE A 35 -11.15 -51.87 -1.41
CA ILE A 35 -11.35 -50.44 -1.67
C ILE A 35 -12.73 -50.06 -1.10
N PRO A 36 -12.86 -49.20 -0.07
CA PRO A 36 -14.10 -48.47 0.12
C PRO A 36 -14.22 -47.42 -0.98
N THR A 37 -15.32 -47.51 -1.73
CA THR A 37 -15.75 -46.56 -2.75
C THR A 37 -15.61 -45.12 -2.22
N PRO A 38 -14.95 -44.18 -2.92
CA PRO A 38 -15.08 -42.78 -2.60
C PRO A 38 -16.51 -42.34 -2.96
N GLU A 39 -17.27 -41.98 -1.93
CA GLU A 39 -18.52 -41.25 -2.09
C GLU A 39 -18.21 -39.96 -2.87
N MET A 40 -18.89 -39.80 -4.00
CA MET A 40 -18.78 -38.65 -4.88
C MET A 40 -19.25 -37.42 -4.10
N ALA A 41 -18.31 -36.71 -3.48
CA ALA A 41 -18.57 -35.40 -2.90
C ALA A 41 -19.04 -34.48 -4.05
N ALA A 42 -20.32 -34.12 -3.99
CA ALA A 42 -20.93 -33.18 -4.90
C ALA A 42 -20.08 -31.90 -4.98
N PRO A 43 -19.94 -31.27 -6.16
CA PRO A 43 -19.23 -30.01 -6.27
C PRO A 43 -19.88 -29.00 -5.31
N ALA A 44 -19.08 -28.46 -4.39
CA ALA A 44 -19.50 -27.34 -3.57
C ALA A 44 -20.00 -26.24 -4.51
N ALA A 45 -21.30 -25.98 -4.46
CA ALA A 45 -21.91 -24.92 -5.23
C ALA A 45 -21.16 -23.63 -4.92
N ALA A 46 -20.54 -23.05 -5.95
CA ALA A 46 -20.07 -21.67 -5.88
C ALA A 46 -21.28 -20.83 -5.47
N VAL A 47 -21.26 -20.34 -4.23
CA VAL A 47 -22.26 -19.39 -3.76
C VAL A 47 -22.10 -18.17 -4.63
N ALA A 48 -23.00 -18.01 -5.60
CA ALA A 48 -23.10 -16.78 -6.36
C ALA A 48 -23.25 -15.63 -5.35
N PRO A 49 -22.48 -14.54 -5.48
CA PRO A 49 -22.65 -13.40 -4.60
C PRO A 49 -24.12 -12.95 -4.66
N PRO A 50 -24.75 -12.63 -3.52
CA PRO A 50 -26.15 -12.23 -3.49
C PRO A 50 -26.39 -11.10 -4.49
N PRO A 51 -27.43 -11.19 -5.34
CA PRO A 51 -27.74 -10.15 -6.31
C PRO A 51 -28.18 -8.91 -5.52
N GLY A 52 -27.33 -7.89 -5.46
CA GLY A 52 -27.71 -6.60 -4.88
C GLY A 52 -26.61 -5.84 -4.17
N GLN A 53 -25.46 -6.46 -3.84
CA GLN A 53 -24.34 -5.70 -3.30
C GLN A 53 -23.40 -5.35 -4.44
N ALA A 54 -23.65 -4.22 -5.09
CA ALA A 54 -22.63 -3.55 -5.86
C ALA A 54 -21.42 -3.41 -4.92
N ALA A 55 -20.34 -4.13 -5.23
CA ALA A 55 -19.05 -3.84 -4.60
C ALA A 55 -18.86 -2.33 -4.73
N PRO A 56 -18.52 -1.60 -3.66
CA PRO A 56 -18.33 -0.16 -3.75
C PRO A 56 -17.33 0.06 -4.87
N VAL A 57 -17.80 0.64 -5.97
CA VAL A 57 -16.95 1.01 -7.10
C VAL A 57 -15.97 1.99 -6.48
N ALA A 58 -14.73 1.55 -6.30
CA ALA A 58 -13.69 2.41 -5.78
C ALA A 58 -13.65 3.63 -6.72
N ALA A 59 -14.09 4.77 -6.20
CA ALA A 59 -14.13 5.98 -7.00
C ALA A 59 -12.72 6.24 -7.52
N ALA A 60 -12.60 6.46 -8.84
CA ALA A 60 -11.30 6.74 -9.45
C ALA A 60 -10.67 7.94 -8.72
N PRO A 61 -9.35 7.90 -8.45
CA PRO A 61 -8.69 9.02 -7.80
C PRO A 61 -8.88 10.28 -8.65
N ALA A 62 -9.21 11.40 -8.00
CA ALA A 62 -9.49 12.66 -8.68
C ALA A 62 -8.26 13.25 -9.38
N PHE A 63 -7.06 12.89 -8.92
CA PHE A 63 -5.78 13.36 -9.45
C PHE A 63 -4.85 12.18 -9.77
N ARG A 64 -3.93 12.40 -10.71
CA ARG A 64 -2.86 11.48 -11.09
C ARG A 64 -1.52 11.98 -10.57
N GLU A 65 -0.52 11.10 -10.60
CA GLU A 65 0.87 11.51 -10.30
C GLU A 65 1.32 12.63 -11.23
N TYR A 66 2.08 13.57 -10.67
CA TYR A 66 2.59 14.79 -11.32
C TYR A 66 1.55 15.85 -11.67
N ASP A 67 0.26 15.65 -11.34
CA ASP A 67 -0.74 16.70 -11.47
C ASP A 67 -0.42 17.91 -10.56
N LYS A 68 -0.75 19.10 -11.05
CA LYS A 68 -0.69 20.34 -10.26
C LYS A 68 -1.99 20.51 -9.48
N VAL A 69 -1.86 20.69 -8.18
CA VAL A 69 -2.99 20.82 -7.25
C VAL A 69 -2.75 21.98 -6.29
N GLU A 70 -3.80 22.39 -5.60
CA GLU A 70 -3.74 23.27 -4.45
C GLU A 70 -4.15 22.49 -3.21
N VAL A 71 -3.40 22.64 -2.13
CA VAL A 71 -3.66 21.99 -0.84
C VAL A 71 -3.94 23.03 0.22
N ALA A 72 -4.98 22.84 1.01
CA ALA A 72 -5.33 23.72 2.12
C ALA A 72 -4.18 23.79 3.14
N ASP A 73 -3.82 25.00 3.55
CA ASP A 73 -2.79 25.20 4.56
C ASP A 73 -3.37 24.98 5.97
N ALA A 74 -2.88 23.95 6.66
CA ALA A 74 -3.30 23.64 8.02
C ALA A 74 -2.93 24.74 9.03
N GLU A 75 -1.83 25.45 8.80
CA GLU A 75 -1.36 26.53 9.67
C GLU A 75 -2.11 27.85 9.43
N ASN A 76 -2.66 28.02 8.23
CA ASN A 76 -3.30 29.25 7.78
C ASN A 76 -4.64 28.95 7.11
N PRO A 77 -5.73 28.80 7.89
CA PRO A 77 -7.05 28.49 7.36
C PRO A 77 -7.47 29.48 6.27
N GLY A 78 -7.91 28.95 5.13
CA GLY A 78 -8.32 29.75 3.96
C GLY A 78 -7.20 30.02 2.94
N MET A 79 -5.94 29.75 3.28
CA MET A 79 -4.85 29.74 2.30
C MET A 79 -4.72 28.38 1.60
N TRP A 80 -4.38 28.43 0.32
CA TRP A 80 -4.16 27.26 -0.52
C TRP A 80 -2.75 27.31 -1.09
N LYS A 81 -1.97 26.27 -0.83
CA LYS A 81 -0.59 26.14 -1.30
C LYS A 81 -0.58 25.39 -2.63
N ALA A 82 0.12 25.93 -3.62
CA ALA A 82 0.35 25.23 -4.88
C ALA A 82 1.30 24.06 -4.65
N CYS A 83 0.91 22.86 -5.09
CA CYS A 83 1.64 21.63 -4.89
C CYS A 83 1.63 20.75 -6.15
N THR A 84 2.49 19.74 -6.17
CA THR A 84 2.52 18.70 -7.21
C THR A 84 2.27 17.34 -6.56
N VAL A 85 1.37 16.54 -7.12
CA VAL A 85 1.15 15.17 -6.67
C VAL A 85 2.38 14.34 -7.01
N LEU A 86 2.89 13.58 -6.05
CA LEU A 86 4.02 12.66 -6.21
C LEU A 86 3.56 11.21 -6.23
N THR A 87 2.68 10.85 -5.30
CA THR A 87 2.16 9.49 -5.13
C THR A 87 0.67 9.57 -4.84
N VAL A 88 -0.12 8.67 -5.43
CA VAL A 88 -1.57 8.59 -5.18
C VAL A 88 -1.88 7.44 -4.23
N PHE A 89 -2.53 7.73 -3.12
CA PHE A 89 -3.09 6.75 -2.19
C PHE A 89 -4.62 6.78 -2.24
N LYS A 90 -5.26 5.73 -1.72
CA LYS A 90 -6.71 5.70 -1.62
C LYS A 90 -7.17 6.74 -0.58
N GLY A 91 -7.77 7.85 -1.03
CA GLY A 91 -8.28 8.93 -0.17
C GLY A 91 -7.25 9.97 0.27
N ALA A 92 -6.00 9.89 -0.21
CA ALA A 92 -4.95 10.87 0.09
C ALA A 92 -3.90 10.93 -1.03
N TYR A 93 -3.10 11.99 -1.03
CA TYR A 93 -2.03 12.23 -1.98
C TYR A 93 -0.73 12.56 -1.23
N GLU A 94 0.39 11.97 -1.64
CA GLU A 94 1.68 12.56 -1.33
C GLU A 94 1.89 13.74 -2.28
N VAL A 95 2.10 14.92 -1.72
CA VAL A 95 2.27 16.15 -2.49
C VAL A 95 3.59 16.83 -2.14
N SER A 96 4.18 17.55 -3.09
CA SER A 96 5.27 18.49 -2.84
C SER A 96 4.77 19.92 -2.97
N CYS A 97 4.77 20.65 -1.86
CA CYS A 97 4.40 22.06 -1.77
C CYS A 97 5.69 22.85 -1.45
N ASN A 98 6.19 23.67 -2.38
CA ASN A 98 7.46 24.40 -2.21
C ASN A 98 8.61 23.50 -1.71
N TYR A 99 8.80 22.33 -2.34
CA TYR A 99 9.81 21.31 -2.00
C TYR A 99 9.57 20.52 -0.70
N THR A 100 8.64 20.94 0.15
CA THR A 100 8.21 20.16 1.31
C THR A 100 7.25 19.07 0.89
N ARG A 101 7.55 17.81 1.24
CA ARG A 101 6.69 16.67 0.95
C ARG A 101 5.78 16.39 2.14
N THR A 102 4.50 16.20 1.88
CA THR A 102 3.50 15.90 2.92
C THR A 102 2.40 15.00 2.36
N ILE A 103 1.67 14.33 3.25
CA ILE A 103 0.45 13.62 2.90
C ILE A 103 -0.73 14.58 3.10
N ALA A 104 -1.54 14.75 2.05
CA ALA A 104 -2.75 15.56 2.07
C ALA A 104 -3.97 14.70 1.78
N ARG A 105 -5.07 14.90 2.53
CA ARG A 105 -6.36 14.24 2.26
C ARG A 105 -6.97 14.78 0.97
N ASP A 106 -7.81 13.95 0.32
CA ASP A 106 -8.57 14.35 -0.86
C ASP A 106 -9.42 15.62 -0.63
N VAL A 107 -10.10 15.71 0.52
CA VAL A 107 -10.91 16.88 0.92
C VAL A 107 -10.10 18.17 1.06
N SER A 108 -8.81 18.05 1.36
CA SER A 108 -7.90 19.18 1.51
C SER A 108 -7.19 19.53 0.20
N THR A 109 -7.53 18.86 -0.90
CA THR A 109 -6.85 18.99 -2.20
C THR A 109 -7.83 19.45 -3.28
N ARG A 110 -7.39 20.33 -4.18
CA ARG A 110 -8.22 20.86 -5.27
C ARG A 110 -7.42 21.12 -6.54
N LYS A 111 -8.11 21.28 -7.67
CA LYS A 111 -7.50 21.86 -8.88
C LYS A 111 -7.15 23.33 -8.63
N PRO A 112 -6.07 23.87 -9.20
CA PRO A 112 -5.72 25.28 -9.05
C PRO A 112 -6.90 26.20 -9.41
N GLY A 113 -7.28 27.11 -8.50
CA GLY A 113 -8.43 28.01 -8.67
C GLY A 113 -9.82 27.33 -8.70
N GLY A 114 -9.89 26.01 -8.47
CA GLY A 114 -11.11 25.23 -8.51
C GLY A 114 -11.80 25.10 -7.15
N GLN A 115 -12.89 24.33 -7.13
CA GLN A 115 -13.52 23.88 -5.88
C GLN A 115 -12.77 22.69 -5.28
N ALA A 116 -12.88 22.52 -3.96
CA ALA A 116 -12.33 21.38 -3.24
C ALA A 116 -12.87 20.06 -3.82
N THR A 117 -12.01 19.05 -3.88
CA THR A 117 -12.39 17.74 -4.38
C THR A 117 -13.39 17.11 -3.42
N PRO A 118 -14.53 16.59 -3.90
CA PRO A 118 -15.44 15.84 -3.04
C PRO A 118 -14.71 14.62 -2.46
N GLN A 119 -14.95 14.34 -1.18
CA GLN A 119 -14.36 13.22 -0.46
C GLN A 119 -14.63 11.93 -1.23
N THR A 120 -13.59 11.31 -1.77
CA THR A 120 -13.73 10.28 -2.78
C THR A 120 -13.50 8.89 -2.20
N ALA A 121 -12.66 8.73 -1.16
CA ALA A 121 -12.38 7.40 -0.64
C ALA A 121 -11.67 7.29 0.73
N ALA A 122 -11.69 8.29 1.61
CA ALA A 122 -11.11 8.10 2.94
C ALA A 122 -11.85 6.96 3.65
N GLN A 123 -11.16 5.83 3.85
CA GLN A 123 -11.74 4.68 4.54
C GLN A 123 -11.85 5.04 6.03
N PRO A 124 -12.95 4.69 6.70
CA PRO A 124 -13.03 4.80 8.15
C PRO A 124 -11.96 3.88 8.75
N VAL A 125 -11.07 4.46 9.55
CA VAL A 125 -10.03 3.72 10.28
C VAL A 125 -10.54 3.53 11.71
N SER A 126 -10.98 2.31 12.03
CA SER A 126 -11.62 1.98 13.31
C SER A 126 -10.64 1.77 14.47
N GLY A 127 -9.32 1.81 14.21
CA GLY A 127 -8.27 1.57 15.19
C GLY A 127 -7.35 0.39 14.84
N PRO A 128 -6.37 0.09 15.70
CA PRO A 128 -5.42 -1.00 15.46
C PRO A 128 -6.13 -2.38 15.47
N PRO A 129 -5.62 -3.37 14.71
CA PRO A 129 -4.46 -3.28 13.83
C PRO A 129 -4.76 -2.46 12.56
N PHE A 130 -3.85 -1.53 12.24
CA PHE A 130 -3.95 -0.72 11.04
C PHE A 130 -3.57 -1.54 9.81
N LYS A 131 -4.27 -1.31 8.70
CA LYS A 131 -4.12 -2.04 7.44
C LYS A 131 -3.41 -1.18 6.39
N ALA A 132 -2.83 -1.83 5.39
CA ALA A 132 -2.25 -1.18 4.23
C ALA A 132 -3.29 -0.28 3.54
N GLY A 133 -2.88 0.96 3.27
CA GLY A 133 -3.75 2.01 2.74
C GLY A 133 -4.47 2.83 3.81
N ASP A 134 -4.42 2.44 5.09
CA ASP A 134 -4.98 3.27 6.16
C ASP A 134 -4.22 4.58 6.29
N ILE A 135 -4.98 5.67 6.38
CA ILE A 135 -4.47 7.01 6.65
C ILE A 135 -4.56 7.23 8.16
N VAL A 136 -3.41 7.41 8.80
CA VAL A 136 -3.26 7.48 10.26
C VAL A 136 -2.47 8.73 10.66
N LEU A 137 -2.51 9.08 11.94
CA LEU A 137 -1.54 10.01 12.52
C LEU A 137 -0.34 9.23 13.06
N GLY A 138 0.84 9.59 12.59
CA GLY A 138 2.12 9.02 13.02
C GLY A 138 3.03 10.06 13.64
N SER A 139 3.79 9.66 14.66
CA SER A 139 4.92 10.44 15.19
C SER A 139 6.25 9.82 14.77
N ILE A 140 7.02 10.52 13.93
CA ILE A 140 8.27 10.00 13.36
C ILE A 140 9.36 9.94 14.42
N MET A 141 9.47 10.97 15.26
CA MET A 141 10.48 11.03 16.31
C MET A 141 9.99 10.46 17.65
N GLY A 142 8.76 9.95 17.70
CA GLY A 142 8.12 9.53 18.95
C GLY A 142 7.93 10.70 19.93
N LEU A 143 7.75 11.90 19.39
CA LEU A 143 7.47 13.10 20.17
C LEU A 143 5.96 13.32 20.27
N PRO A 144 5.44 13.65 21.47
CA PRO A 144 4.00 13.78 21.71
C PRO A 144 3.36 14.92 20.93
N ASP A 145 4.12 15.92 20.48
CA ASP A 145 3.63 17.11 19.77
C ASP A 145 3.84 17.02 18.25
N ASP A 146 4.53 16.00 17.76
CA ASP A 146 4.80 15.81 16.32
C ASP A 146 3.90 14.70 15.78
N TRP A 147 2.68 15.06 15.40
CA TRP A 147 1.75 14.17 14.71
C TRP A 147 1.51 14.66 13.29
N ARG A 148 1.68 13.75 12.34
CA ARG A 148 1.46 14.05 10.93
C ARG A 148 0.74 12.90 10.24
N LEU A 149 0.11 13.22 9.11
CA LEU A 149 -0.55 12.23 8.28
C LEU A 149 0.49 11.26 7.70
N CYS A 150 0.20 9.97 7.86
CA CYS A 150 0.96 8.88 7.30
C CYS A 150 0.02 7.86 6.65
N VAL A 151 0.52 7.15 5.65
CA VAL A 151 -0.18 6.02 5.03
C VAL A 151 0.54 4.73 5.37
N ILE A 152 -0.16 3.76 5.94
CA ILE A 152 0.38 2.43 6.21
C ILE A 152 0.62 1.70 4.89
N LEU A 153 1.82 1.17 4.67
CA LEU A 153 2.20 0.56 3.40
C LEU A 153 1.95 -0.95 3.37
N ARG A 154 1.87 -1.61 4.53
CA ARG A 154 1.73 -3.08 4.64
C ARG A 154 0.85 -3.45 5.84
N ASN A 155 0.06 -4.52 5.70
CA ASN A 155 -0.84 -5.05 6.72
C ASN A 155 -0.13 -5.66 7.94
N GLU A 156 1.15 -6.00 7.77
CA GLU A 156 1.93 -6.64 8.82
C GLU A 156 2.69 -5.60 9.62
N VAL A 157 2.53 -5.70 10.94
CA VAL A 157 3.56 -5.25 11.84
C VAL A 157 4.80 -6.09 11.51
N ALA A 158 5.80 -5.49 10.86
CA ALA A 158 6.96 -6.23 10.35
C ALA A 158 7.67 -6.98 11.50
N SER A 159 8.63 -7.85 11.20
CA SER A 159 9.44 -8.60 12.19
C SER A 159 10.02 -7.77 13.36
N SER A 160 10.03 -6.44 13.20
CA SER A 160 10.44 -5.41 14.15
C SER A 160 9.30 -4.81 15.01
N ASN A 161 8.10 -5.40 15.03
CA ASN A 161 6.92 -4.91 15.74
C ASN A 161 6.58 -3.42 15.42
N SER A 162 6.69 -3.02 14.14
CA SER A 162 6.40 -1.67 13.65
C SER A 162 5.56 -1.68 12.37
N TYR A 163 4.83 -0.60 12.14
CA TYR A 163 4.06 -0.32 10.93
C TYR A 163 4.93 0.40 9.88
N PRO A 164 5.27 -0.23 8.74
CA PRO A 164 5.89 0.46 7.62
C PRO A 164 4.93 1.50 7.06
N SER A 165 5.33 2.77 7.05
CA SER A 165 4.44 3.91 6.75
C SER A 165 5.15 4.95 5.89
N ASN A 166 4.45 5.63 4.99
CA ASN A 166 4.95 6.83 4.31
C ASN A 166 4.33 8.08 4.96
N CYS A 167 5.15 9.04 5.37
CA CYS A 167 4.72 10.25 6.08
C CYS A 167 5.13 11.54 5.36
N GLY A 168 5.21 11.50 4.03
CA GLY A 168 5.59 12.64 3.19
C GLY A 168 7.09 12.65 2.88
N GLY A 169 7.48 11.98 1.79
CA GLY A 169 8.85 11.98 1.26
C GLY A 169 9.76 10.86 1.76
N SER A 170 9.43 10.22 2.88
CA SER A 170 10.24 9.16 3.49
C SER A 170 9.37 8.04 4.04
N GLN A 171 9.89 6.80 3.96
CA GLN A 171 9.29 5.65 4.60
C GLN A 171 9.85 5.48 6.02
N TYR A 172 8.96 5.28 6.98
CA TYR A 172 9.26 5.11 8.39
C TYR A 172 8.70 3.79 8.92
N ARG A 173 9.29 3.32 10.02
CA ARG A 173 8.79 2.17 10.79
C ARG A 173 8.23 2.68 12.10
N LEU A 174 6.93 2.93 12.14
CA LEU A 174 6.27 3.53 13.30
C LEU A 174 5.91 2.43 14.31
N LEU A 175 6.30 2.61 15.57
CA LEU A 175 5.88 1.68 16.64
C LEU A 175 4.38 1.86 16.92
N PRO A 176 3.66 0.80 17.36
CA PRO A 176 2.21 0.88 17.62
C PRO A 176 1.79 2.02 18.55
N LYS A 177 2.62 2.38 19.55
CA LYS A 177 2.35 3.51 20.47
C LYS A 177 2.44 4.89 19.82
N TRP A 178 3.05 4.99 18.64
CA TRP A 178 3.25 6.22 17.88
C TRP A 178 2.38 6.28 16.62
N VAL A 179 1.36 5.44 16.56
CA VAL A 179 0.34 5.46 15.51
C VAL A 179 -1.02 5.52 16.16
N ARG A 180 -1.87 6.44 15.69
CA ARG A 180 -3.25 6.57 16.17
C ARG A 180 -4.20 6.87 15.02
N VAL A 181 -5.48 6.63 15.28
CA VAL A 181 -6.56 7.04 14.36
C VAL A 181 -6.49 8.54 14.17
N ASP A 182 -6.64 8.99 12.93
CA ASP A 182 -6.83 10.40 12.65
C ASP A 182 -8.27 10.81 13.01
N PRO A 183 -8.48 11.74 13.95
CA PRO A 183 -9.82 12.22 14.30
C PRO A 183 -10.56 12.86 13.11
N ASP A 184 -9.86 13.37 12.10
CA ASP A 184 -10.45 14.01 10.93
C ASP A 184 -10.80 12.99 9.81
N ALA A 185 -10.61 11.70 10.06
CA ALA A 185 -11.08 10.65 9.15
C ALA A 185 -12.62 10.53 9.22
N PRO A 186 -13.30 10.35 8.08
CA PRO A 186 -14.74 10.07 8.09
C PRO A 186 -14.99 8.77 8.87
N GLN A 187 -15.99 8.78 9.74
CA GLN A 187 -16.41 7.64 10.55
C GLN A 187 -17.53 6.86 9.85
#